data_AF-A0A6B3H3E3-F1
#
_entry.id   AF-A0A6B3H3E3-F1
#
_cell.length_a   1.000
_cell.length_b   1.000
_cell.length_c   1.000
_cell.angle_alpha   90.00
_cell.angle_beta   90.00
_cell.angle_gamma   90.00
#
_symmetry.space_group_name_H-M   'P 1'
#
loop_
_entity.id
_entity.type
_entity.pdbx_description
1 polymer ?
#
loop_
_entity_poly.entity_id
_entity_poly.type
_entity_poly.pdbx_seq_one_letter_code
_entity_poly.pdbx_strand_id
1 'polypeptide(L)'
;GRPELRNRFGDSFVPMDFIQPESVPPILDKALESVTGRVREVHGAELTVADDPWEVLRVEANRRLDHGGRGVVTAVESALVNPLSRELFHQPARPGEHIEIEAVDGQDEAYTLKVRRWM
;
A
#
# COMPACT_ATOMS: atom_id res chain seq x y z
N GLY A 1 -30.19 36.16 -15.51
CA GLY A 1 -29.12 35.14 -15.57
C GLY A 1 -28.05 35.55 -14.59
N ARG A 2 -27.75 34.70 -13.61
CA ARG A 2 -26.77 34.95 -12.55
C ARG A 2 -25.48 34.18 -12.88
N PRO A 3 -24.41 34.84 -13.36
CA PRO A 3 -23.16 34.20 -13.75
C PRO A 3 -22.26 33.96 -12.52
N GLU A 4 -22.70 33.12 -11.58
CA GLU A 4 -21.96 32.84 -10.34
C GLU A 4 -21.18 31.51 -10.41
N LEU A 5 -21.42 30.67 -11.44
CA LEU A 5 -20.82 29.32 -11.52
C LEU A 5 -19.46 29.27 -12.23
N ARG A 6 -18.96 30.40 -12.73
CA ARG A 6 -17.71 30.44 -13.52
C ARG A 6 -16.47 30.83 -12.71
N ASN A 7 -16.56 30.96 -11.37
CA ASN A 7 -15.44 31.41 -10.53
C ASN A 7 -15.35 30.69 -9.17
N ARG A 8 -15.72 29.41 -9.08
CA ARG A 8 -15.45 28.61 -7.87
C ARG A 8 -14.85 27.22 -8.10
N PHE A 9 -14.38 26.97 -9.32
CA PHE A 9 -13.42 25.90 -9.58
C PHE A 9 -12.21 26.52 -10.24
N GLY A 10 -11.49 27.34 -9.46
CA GLY A 10 -10.03 27.34 -9.58
C GLY A 10 -9.57 25.99 -9.09
N ASP A 11 -9.90 24.92 -9.83
CA ASP A 11 -9.37 23.60 -9.56
C ASP A 11 -7.86 23.79 -9.62
N SER A 12 -7.24 23.64 -8.47
CA SER A 12 -5.81 23.51 -8.36
C SER A 12 -5.45 22.20 -9.04
N PHE A 13 -5.46 22.17 -10.37
CA PHE A 13 -4.84 21.12 -11.15
C PHE A 13 -3.35 21.37 -11.05
N VAL A 14 -2.78 20.97 -9.92
CA VAL A 14 -1.36 20.69 -9.84
C VAL A 14 -1.19 19.50 -10.77
N PRO A 15 -0.50 19.64 -11.92
CA PRO A 15 -0.04 18.47 -12.63
C PRO A 15 0.92 17.82 -11.64
N MET A 16 0.46 16.80 -10.91
CA MET A 16 1.38 15.90 -10.25
C MET A 16 2.17 15.31 -11.41
N ASP A 17 3.44 15.68 -11.49
CA ASP A 17 4.39 15.01 -12.38
C ASP A 17 4.14 13.50 -12.25
N PHE A 18 4.05 12.81 -13.38
CA PHE A 18 3.91 11.36 -13.39
C PHE A 18 4.97 10.78 -12.46
N ILE A 19 4.56 9.94 -11.50
CA ILE A 19 5.52 9.29 -10.61
C ILE A 19 6.47 8.49 -11.52
N GLN A 20 7.75 8.85 -11.50
CA GLN A 20 8.73 8.15 -12.31
C GLN A 20 9.07 6.80 -11.67
N PRO A 21 9.48 5.77 -12.44
CA PRO A 21 9.83 4.45 -11.90
C PRO A 21 10.82 4.48 -10.73
N GLU A 22 11.78 5.40 -10.75
CA GLU A 22 12.76 5.58 -9.66
C GLU A 22 12.15 6.11 -8.36
N SER A 23 10.96 6.70 -8.42
CA SER A 23 10.21 7.16 -7.25
C SER A 23 9.43 6.04 -6.58
N VAL A 24 9.26 4.87 -7.22
CA VAL A 24 8.49 3.75 -6.65
C VAL A 24 9.11 3.18 -5.37
N PRO A 25 10.41 2.80 -5.33
CA PRO A 25 10.99 2.23 -4.11
C PRO A 25 10.80 3.09 -2.85
N PRO A 26 11.16 4.39 -2.82
CA PRO A 26 11.01 5.19 -1.60
C PRO A 26 9.55 5.42 -1.20
N ILE A 27 8.60 5.40 -2.15
CA ILE A 27 7.17 5.49 -1.83
C ILE A 27 6.67 4.19 -1.22
N LEU A 28 7.09 3.05 -1.78
CA LEU A 28 6.76 1.72 -1.26
C LEU A 28 7.30 1.57 0.17
N ASP A 29 8.57 1.90 0.40
CA ASP A 29 9.20 1.81 1.73
C ASP A 29 8.44 2.65 2.76
N LYS A 30 8.10 3.89 2.42
CA LYS A 30 7.32 4.76 3.31
C LYS A 30 5.92 4.21 3.62
N ALA A 31 5.29 3.57 2.63
CA ALA A 31 3.98 2.95 2.82
C ALA A 31 4.10 1.71 3.74
N LEU A 32 5.13 0.89 3.53
CA LEU A 32 5.46 -0.25 4.40
C LEU A 32 5.72 0.19 5.84
N GLU A 33 6.55 1.21 6.04
CA GLU A 33 6.81 1.79 7.36
C GLU A 33 5.53 2.28 8.06
N SER A 34 4.64 2.91 7.30
CA SER A 34 3.35 3.37 7.84
C SER A 34 2.47 2.21 8.29
N VAL A 35 2.43 1.13 7.51
CA VAL A 35 1.65 -0.07 7.82
C VAL A 35 2.24 -0.83 9.00
N THR A 36 3.55 -1.08 9.01
CA THR A 36 4.24 -1.78 10.11
C THR A 36 4.13 -1.01 11.42
N GLY A 37 4.31 0.32 11.35
CA GLY A 37 4.10 1.22 12.49
C GLY A 37 2.68 1.14 13.04
N ARG A 38 1.67 1.11 12.17
CA ARG A 38 0.26 0.98 12.59
C ARG A 38 -0.04 -0.37 13.23
N VAL A 39 0.51 -1.47 12.70
CA VAL A 39 0.35 -2.80 13.32
C VAL A 39 0.94 -2.83 14.73
N ARG A 40 2.13 -2.23 14.89
CA ARG A 40 2.76 -2.09 16.21
C ARG A 40 1.92 -1.25 17.18
N GLU A 41 1.42 -0.12 16.73
CA GLU A 41 0.61 0.79 17.55
C GLU A 41 -0.71 0.15 18.00
N VAL A 42 -1.44 -0.51 17.08
CA VAL A 42 -2.79 -1.02 17.33
C VAL A 42 -2.77 -2.38 18.03
N HIS A 43 -1.83 -3.26 17.65
CA HIS A 43 -1.82 -4.64 18.11
C HIS A 43 -0.66 -4.99 19.04
N GLY A 44 0.36 -4.12 19.14
CA GLY A 44 1.59 -4.45 19.85
C GLY A 44 2.42 -5.56 19.19
N ALA A 45 2.18 -5.84 17.91
CA ALA A 45 2.86 -6.86 17.13
C ALA A 45 3.89 -6.23 16.17
N GLU A 46 4.93 -6.99 15.83
CA GLU A 46 5.91 -6.58 14.83
C GLU A 46 5.53 -7.15 13.47
N LEU A 47 5.48 -6.30 12.44
CA LEU A 47 5.27 -6.71 11.05
C LEU A 47 6.55 -6.51 10.26
N THR A 48 6.95 -7.55 9.53
CA THR A 48 8.08 -7.53 8.59
C THR A 48 7.64 -8.03 7.22
N VAL A 49 8.38 -7.64 6.19
CA VAL A 49 8.14 -8.03 4.80
C VAL A 49 9.44 -8.64 4.27
N ALA A 50 9.38 -9.87 3.77
CA ALA A 50 10.54 -10.50 3.14
C ALA A 50 10.88 -9.81 1.80
N ASP A 51 12.11 -10.03 1.31
CA ASP A 51 12.61 -9.40 0.08
C ASP A 51 11.76 -9.75 -1.16
N ASP A 52 11.32 -11.01 -1.27
CA ASP A 52 10.53 -11.51 -2.41
C ASP A 52 9.17 -10.77 -2.56
N PRO A 53 8.32 -10.66 -1.51
CA PRO A 53 7.12 -9.83 -1.54
C PRO A 53 7.37 -8.36 -1.89
N TRP A 54 8.47 -7.78 -1.40
CA TRP A 54 8.79 -6.39 -1.67
C TRP A 54 9.01 -6.16 -3.17
N GLU A 55 9.77 -7.05 -3.82
CA GLU A 55 9.98 -6.99 -5.27
C GLU A 55 8.68 -7.17 -6.07
N VAL A 56 7.79 -8.06 -5.63
CA VAL A 56 6.46 -8.21 -6.24
C VAL A 56 5.67 -6.91 -6.16
N LEU A 57 5.61 -6.30 -4.97
CA LEU A 57 4.92 -5.02 -4.76
C LEU A 57 5.53 -3.90 -5.62
N ARG A 58 6.87 -3.86 -5.76
CA ARG A 58 7.57 -2.89 -6.59
C ARG A 58 7.23 -3.07 -8.07
N VAL A 59 7.21 -4.29 -8.58
CA VAL A 59 6.85 -4.59 -9.98
C VAL A 59 5.41 -4.19 -10.27
N GLU A 60 4.48 -4.53 -9.38
CA GLU A 60 3.07 -4.16 -9.52
C GLU A 60 2.84 -2.64 -9.42
N ALA A 61 3.53 -1.97 -8.51
CA ALA A 61 3.50 -0.51 -8.42
C ALA A 61 4.01 0.16 -9.71
N ASN A 62 5.09 -0.37 -10.31
CA ASN A 62 5.60 0.12 -11.58
C ASN A 62 4.61 -0.09 -12.73
N ARG A 63 3.96 -1.26 -12.82
CA ARG A 63 2.92 -1.53 -13.85
C ARG A 63 1.77 -0.54 -13.80
N ARG A 64 1.45 -0.02 -12.61
CA ARG A 64 0.35 0.94 -12.43
C ARG A 64 0.76 2.40 -12.63
N LEU A 65 2.05 2.71 -12.79
CA LEU A 65 2.50 4.05 -13.16
C LEU A 65 1.93 4.51 -14.50
N ASP A 66 1.76 3.57 -15.43
CA ASP A 66 1.16 3.81 -16.75
C ASP A 66 -0.30 4.27 -16.65
N HIS A 67 -0.95 4.05 -15.50
CA HIS A 67 -2.30 4.51 -15.19
C HIS A 67 -2.33 5.86 -14.41
N GLY A 68 -1.18 6.53 -14.25
CA GLY A 68 -1.03 7.85 -13.61
C GLY A 68 -0.47 7.80 -12.17
N GLY A 69 -0.16 8.97 -11.59
CA GLY A 69 0.55 9.10 -10.30
C GLY A 69 -0.16 8.54 -9.06
N ARG A 70 -1.41 8.08 -9.16
CA ARG A 70 -2.08 7.33 -8.07
C ARG A 70 -1.79 5.82 -8.10
N GLY A 71 -1.16 5.33 -9.17
CA GLY A 71 -0.93 3.91 -9.41
C GLY A 71 -0.17 3.20 -8.29
N VAL A 72 0.89 3.82 -7.76
CA VAL A 72 1.72 3.24 -6.68
C VAL A 72 0.92 3.06 -5.39
N VAL A 73 0.24 4.12 -4.94
CA VAL A 73 -0.56 4.07 -3.71
C VAL A 73 -1.66 3.01 -3.85
N THR A 74 -2.36 3.01 -4.98
CA THR A 74 -3.40 1.99 -5.25
C THR A 74 -2.81 0.58 -5.32
N ALA A 75 -1.61 0.39 -5.89
CA ALA A 75 -0.90 -0.88 -5.89
C ALA A 75 -0.68 -1.40 -4.47
N VAL A 76 -0.04 -0.60 -3.62
CA VAL A 76 0.24 -0.96 -2.23
C VAL A 76 -1.05 -1.23 -1.46
N GLU A 77 -2.07 -0.38 -1.62
CA GLU A 77 -3.37 -0.59 -0.98
C GLU A 77 -4.00 -1.94 -1.37
N SER A 78 -4.05 -2.23 -2.67
CA SER A 78 -4.69 -3.46 -3.17
C SER A 78 -3.89 -4.73 -2.86
N ALA A 79 -2.56 -4.67 -2.93
CA ALA A 79 -1.68 -5.83 -2.88
C ALA A 79 -1.18 -6.15 -1.47
N LEU A 80 -1.21 -5.16 -0.57
CA LEU A 80 -0.71 -5.30 0.78
C LEU A 80 -1.73 -4.87 1.83
N VAL A 81 -2.14 -3.60 1.85
CA VAL A 81 -2.90 -3.04 2.98
C VAL A 81 -4.24 -3.73 3.14
N ASN A 82 -4.98 -3.90 2.04
CA ASN A 82 -6.29 -4.53 2.06
C ASN A 82 -6.22 -6.03 2.42
N PRO A 83 -5.35 -6.85 1.79
CA PRO A 83 -5.14 -8.24 2.21
C PRO A 83 -4.71 -8.40 3.66
N LEU A 84 -3.76 -7.58 4.13
CA LEU A 84 -3.27 -7.62 5.50
C LEU A 84 -4.37 -7.23 6.49
N SER A 85 -5.16 -6.19 6.17
CA SER A 85 -6.28 -5.77 7.01
C SER A 85 -7.31 -6.89 7.15
N ARG A 86 -7.58 -7.65 6.08
CA ARG A 86 -8.46 -8.83 6.13
C ARG A 86 -7.85 -9.93 6.99
N GLU A 87 -6.57 -10.24 6.83
CA GLU A 87 -5.87 -11.26 7.63
C GLU A 87 -5.91 -10.92 9.13
N LEU A 88 -5.57 -9.68 9.49
CA LEU A 88 -5.60 -9.20 10.88
C LEU A 88 -7.02 -9.06 11.44
N PHE A 89 -8.03 -8.83 10.60
CA PHE A 89 -9.43 -8.84 11.04
C PHE A 89 -9.89 -10.27 11.37
N HIS A 90 -9.54 -11.26 10.54
CA HIS A 90 -9.92 -12.65 10.76
C HIS A 90 -9.12 -13.30 11.89
N GLN A 91 -7.84 -12.98 12.00
CA GLN A 91 -6.94 -13.48 13.03
C GLN A 91 -6.15 -12.32 13.65
N PRO A 92 -6.75 -11.61 14.63
CA PRO A 92 -6.10 -10.49 15.29
C PRO A 92 -4.70 -10.82 15.80
N ALA A 93 -3.77 -9.89 15.58
CA ALA A 93 -2.43 -10.00 16.14
C ALA A 93 -2.45 -9.94 17.66
N ARG A 94 -1.50 -10.62 18.29
CA ARG A 94 -1.28 -10.57 19.74
C ARG A 94 -0.12 -9.63 20.06
N PRO A 95 -0.15 -8.94 21.21
CA PRO A 95 1.01 -8.19 21.68
C PRO A 95 2.24 -9.10 21.81
N GLY A 96 3.36 -8.66 21.23
CA GLY A 96 4.63 -9.41 21.18
C GLY A 96 4.71 -10.45 20.06
N GLU A 97 3.67 -10.63 19.26
CA GLU A 97 3.71 -11.51 18.09
C GLU A 97 4.52 -10.88 16.96
N HIS A 98 5.27 -11.71 16.25
CA HIS A 98 5.94 -11.36 15.01
C HIS A 98 5.15 -11.93 13.84
N ILE A 99 4.88 -11.07 12.85
CA ILE A 99 4.21 -11.39 11.60
C ILE A 99 5.17 -11.06 10.47
N GLU A 100 5.40 -12.00 9.58
CA GLU A 100 6.20 -11.81 8.38
C GLU A 100 5.37 -12.14 7.15
N ILE A 101 5.36 -11.24 6.18
CA ILE A 101 4.79 -11.51 4.87
C ILE A 101 5.86 -12.26 4.07
N GLU A 102 5.56 -13.51 3.71
CA GLU A 102 6.45 -14.38 2.95
C GLU A 102 6.16 -14.34 1.44
N ALA A 103 4.91 -14.11 1.05
CA ALA A 103 4.51 -14.01 -0.35
C ALA A 103 3.30 -13.10 -0.55
N VAL A 104 3.25 -12.46 -1.71
CA VAL A 104 2.10 -11.73 -2.24
C VAL A 104 1.70 -12.41 -3.53
N ASP A 105 0.52 -13.02 -3.55
CA ASP A 105 -0.02 -13.73 -4.71
C ASP A 105 -1.27 -13.02 -5.22
N GLY A 106 -1.49 -13.03 -6.53
CA GLY A 106 -2.66 -12.42 -7.17
C GLY A 106 -2.30 -11.38 -8.22
N GLN A 107 -3.32 -10.90 -8.94
CA GLN A 107 -3.19 -9.87 -9.98
C GLN A 107 -4.43 -8.97 -10.00
N ASP A 108 -4.24 -7.76 -10.53
CA ASP A 108 -5.23 -6.72 -10.86
C ASP A 108 -6.12 -6.18 -9.74
N GLU A 109 -6.58 -6.97 -8.77
CA GLU A 109 -7.33 -6.53 -7.58
C GLU A 109 -7.55 -7.64 -6.53
N ALA A 110 -7.26 -8.90 -6.87
CA ALA A 110 -7.50 -10.05 -5.99
C ALA A 110 -6.19 -10.59 -5.40
N TYR A 111 -5.62 -9.84 -4.44
CA TYR A 111 -4.38 -10.25 -3.76
C TYR A 111 -4.64 -11.02 -2.47
N THR A 112 -3.77 -12.00 -2.23
CA THR A 112 -3.67 -12.80 -1.01
C THR A 112 -2.25 -12.75 -0.46
N LEU A 113 -2.11 -12.73 0.87
CA LEU A 113 -0.81 -12.79 1.53
C LEU A 113 -0.59 -14.17 2.12
N LYS A 114 0.61 -14.69 1.93
CA LYS A 114 1.12 -15.77 2.76
C LYS A 114 1.88 -15.14 3.93
N VAL A 115 1.43 -15.41 5.15
CA VAL A 115 2.03 -14.87 6.36
C VAL A 115 2.58 -15.99 7.24
N ARG A 116 3.74 -15.74 7.84
CA ARG A 116 4.32 -16.54 8.91
C ARG A 116 4.18 -15.79 10.22
N ARG A 117 3.81 -16.49 11.29
CA ARG A 117 3.51 -15.89 12.59
C ARG A 117 4.21 -16.67 13.71
N TRP A 118 4.85 -15.98 14.64
CA TRP A 118 5.51 -16.58 15.80
C TRP A 118 5.54 -15.62 17.01
N MET A 119 5.92 -16.15 18.17
CA MET A 119 6.12 -15.38 19.41
C MET A 119 7.59 -15.04 19.59
#